data_AF-A0A0B7AZE2-F1
#
_entry.id   AF-A0A0B7AZE2-F1
#
_cell.length_a   1.000
_cell.length_b   1.000
_cell.length_c   1.000
_cell.angle_alpha   90.00
_cell.angle_beta   90.00
_cell.angle_gamma   90.00
#
_symmetry.space_group_name_H-M   'P 1'
#
loop_
_entity.id
_entity.type
_entity.pdbx_description
1 polymer ?
#
loop_
_entity_poly.entity_id
_entity_poly.type
_entity_poly.pdbx_seq_one_letter_code
_entity_poly.pdbx_strand_id
1 'polypeptide(L)'
;MSSMHLPKVVGQRGKTSLEIERESFERRQIIALNKAINNQETPVKEKHARNAVLGTFQDNGGNMFWAISSKMPVQANPIVCWKFLQVVHKLMRDGHPNVVQDSVKYASQIRDLGKLWGHLKEGYGKLIASYCRLLIQKFKFHRKFPGIPGNLVMPDEQYYKICGGDVNNYFEFSIDMLDYMDEIISLQHAVFGSLDMSRANSMTMAGQCRLAPLILCILDTCQLYDYLVRSLFHLHSSLPPDTLSGHRDRFLQCYKRLKEFYFKCSNLQYFKHLVQVPSLPDNPPNFLIASDFTKHIKPAAVVREEEPEPDADNDSVDNLIDMSIPDVPVQEINDRPPEPDERDFLIERLQREIRLLKEELGRVRAEDHKIISGLKEEIVKLEKILSELRLSANKSLKENEGLKKDIEQLKSDVVASSKVPELEKQAKANQEKFQKMKDIYGKLREEHVSLLRNHDSLTKQMAVEKKVLEEKDQIIKVAGLEGLFYTSQETQVRITHTHHHHV
;
A
#
# COMPACT_ATOMS: atom_id res chain seq x y z
N MET A 1 87.30 -4.69 -34.13
CA MET A 1 85.96 -4.08 -33.99
C MET A 1 84.99 -5.16 -33.55
N SER A 2 84.74 -5.30 -32.25
CA SER A 2 83.74 -6.24 -31.73
C SER A 2 82.57 -5.43 -31.19
N SER A 3 81.50 -5.29 -31.98
CA SER A 3 80.26 -4.70 -31.49
C SER A 3 79.46 -5.78 -30.75
N MET A 4 79.35 -5.61 -29.44
CA MET A 4 78.60 -6.48 -28.55
C MET A 4 77.13 -6.59 -28.96
N HIS A 5 76.64 -7.82 -29.03
CA HIS A 5 75.22 -8.13 -29.14
C HIS A 5 74.59 -7.91 -27.75
N LEU A 6 73.79 -6.85 -27.61
CA LEU A 6 72.92 -6.67 -26.43
C LEU A 6 71.74 -7.65 -26.57
N PRO A 7 71.52 -8.56 -25.62
CA PRO A 7 70.31 -9.38 -25.63
C PRO A 7 69.11 -8.50 -25.28
N LYS A 8 68.18 -8.34 -26.22
CA LYS A 8 66.82 -7.85 -25.94
C LYS A 8 66.09 -8.89 -25.09
N VAL A 9 66.36 -8.90 -23.79
CA VAL A 9 65.42 -9.48 -22.83
C VAL A 9 64.32 -8.45 -22.65
N VAL A 10 63.28 -8.56 -23.48
CA VAL A 10 61.96 -8.03 -23.11
C VAL A 10 61.54 -8.87 -21.91
N GLY A 11 61.91 -8.42 -20.72
CA GLY A 11 61.42 -9.03 -19.49
C GLY A 11 59.91 -8.92 -19.53
N GLN A 12 59.23 -10.07 -19.61
CA GLN A 12 57.86 -10.16 -19.11
C GLN A 12 57.92 -9.64 -17.68
N ARG A 13 57.55 -8.38 -17.46
CA ARG A 13 57.24 -7.89 -16.12
C ARG A 13 56.16 -8.85 -15.60
N GLY A 14 56.55 -9.73 -14.67
CA GLY A 14 55.59 -10.58 -13.97
C GLY A 14 54.49 -9.71 -13.41
N LYS A 15 53.25 -10.20 -13.48
CA LYS A 15 52.09 -9.48 -12.92
C LYS A 15 52.36 -9.14 -11.47
N THR A 16 52.03 -7.91 -11.08
CA THR A 16 52.16 -7.46 -9.70
C THR A 16 51.20 -8.24 -8.80
N SER A 17 51.50 -8.35 -7.49
CA SER A 17 50.62 -9.01 -6.51
C SER A 17 49.18 -8.47 -6.56
N LEU A 18 49.03 -7.15 -6.76
CA LEU A 18 47.73 -6.48 -6.88
C LEU A 18 46.97 -6.86 -8.16
N GLU A 19 47.67 -7.04 -9.28
CA GLU A 19 47.07 -7.51 -10.53
C GLU A 19 46.58 -8.95 -10.40
N ILE A 20 47.35 -9.82 -9.74
CA ILE A 20 46.97 -11.21 -9.48
C ILE A 20 45.74 -11.27 -8.57
N GLU A 21 45.69 -10.46 -7.52
CA GLU A 21 44.55 -10.39 -6.61
C GLU A 21 43.29 -9.89 -7.32
N ARG A 22 43.42 -8.86 -8.16
CA ARG A 22 42.32 -8.34 -8.98
C ARG A 22 41.78 -9.37 -9.97
N GLU A 23 42.66 -10.08 -10.68
CA GLU A 23 42.24 -11.15 -11.61
C GLU A 23 41.58 -12.32 -10.88
N SER A 24 42.09 -12.68 -9.70
CA SER A 24 41.48 -13.70 -8.84
C SER A 24 40.09 -13.29 -8.38
N PHE A 25 39.93 -12.03 -7.94
CA PHE A 25 38.63 -11.46 -7.59
C PHE A 25 37.64 -11.50 -8.76
N GLU A 26 38.04 -11.01 -9.93
CA GLU A 26 37.20 -11.00 -11.14
C GLU A 26 36.78 -12.42 -11.52
N ARG A 27 37.71 -13.39 -11.51
CA ARG A 27 37.40 -14.80 -11.77
C ARG A 27 36.38 -15.36 -10.77
N ARG A 28 36.54 -15.08 -9.47
CA ARG A 28 35.58 -15.51 -8.43
C ARG A 28 34.19 -14.91 -8.66
N GLN A 29 34.11 -13.63 -9.02
CA GLN A 29 32.83 -12.96 -9.31
C GLN A 29 32.15 -13.53 -10.56
N ILE A 30 32.92 -13.81 -11.62
CA ILE A 30 32.39 -14.46 -12.84
C ILE A 30 31.79 -15.82 -12.51
N ILE A 31 32.51 -16.66 -11.74
CA ILE A 31 32.01 -17.99 -11.34
C ILE A 31 30.75 -17.87 -10.50
N ALA A 32 30.75 -16.99 -9.48
CA ALA A 32 29.60 -16.79 -8.61
C ALA A 32 28.37 -16.34 -9.40
N LEU A 33 28.52 -15.34 -10.28
CA LEU A 33 27.41 -14.83 -11.08
C LEU A 33 26.91 -15.83 -12.12
N ASN A 34 27.80 -16.59 -12.78
CA ASN A 34 27.38 -17.64 -13.71
C ASN A 34 26.63 -18.79 -13.00
N LYS A 35 27.05 -19.16 -11.78
CA LYS A 35 26.33 -20.17 -10.99
C LYS A 35 25.01 -19.62 -10.41
N ALA A 36 24.94 -18.33 -10.06
CA ALA A 36 23.72 -17.70 -9.57
C ALA A 36 22.67 -17.43 -10.67
N ILE A 37 23.11 -16.96 -11.84
CA ILE A 37 22.28 -16.51 -12.97
C ILE A 37 22.40 -17.51 -14.13
N ASN A 38 22.22 -18.79 -13.84
CA ASN A 38 22.24 -19.86 -14.83
C ASN A 38 20.86 -20.04 -15.51
N ASN A 39 20.82 -20.91 -16.52
CA ASN A 39 19.60 -21.23 -17.28
C ASN A 39 18.73 -22.34 -16.64
N GLN A 40 19.15 -22.92 -15.52
CA GLN A 40 18.41 -24.00 -14.85
C GLN A 40 17.23 -23.42 -14.07
N GLU A 41 16.04 -24.01 -14.23
CA GLU A 41 14.79 -23.55 -13.60
C GLU A 41 14.71 -23.97 -12.11
N THR A 42 15.68 -23.49 -11.34
CA THR A 42 15.88 -23.75 -9.91
C THR A 42 16.03 -22.41 -9.17
N PRO A 43 15.79 -22.33 -7.85
CA PRO A 43 16.11 -21.13 -7.09
C PRO A 43 17.56 -20.68 -7.26
N VAL A 44 17.81 -19.38 -7.11
CA VAL A 44 19.19 -18.87 -7.03
C VAL A 44 19.85 -19.46 -5.78
N LYS A 45 20.99 -20.11 -5.95
CA LYS A 45 21.75 -20.70 -4.83
C LYS A 45 22.30 -19.59 -3.93
N GLU A 46 21.96 -19.63 -2.63
CA GLU A 46 22.28 -18.55 -1.70
C GLU A 46 23.79 -18.35 -1.52
N LYS A 47 24.60 -19.42 -1.52
CA LYS A 47 26.09 -19.35 -1.52
C LYS A 47 26.63 -18.41 -2.61
N HIS A 48 26.11 -18.52 -3.82
CA HIS A 48 26.59 -17.72 -4.95
C HIS A 48 26.03 -16.30 -4.93
N ALA A 49 24.77 -16.14 -4.51
CA ALA A 49 24.16 -14.83 -4.33
C ALA A 49 24.89 -14.03 -3.22
N ARG A 50 25.26 -14.68 -2.11
CA ARG A 50 26.06 -14.10 -1.03
C ARG A 50 27.46 -13.72 -1.51
N ASN A 51 28.12 -14.56 -2.32
CA ASN A 51 29.42 -14.20 -2.90
C ASN A 51 29.35 -12.99 -3.83
N ALA A 52 28.25 -12.83 -4.59
CA ALA A 52 28.02 -11.64 -5.39
C ALA A 52 27.82 -10.39 -4.51
N VAL A 53 27.05 -10.51 -3.42
CA VAL A 53 26.87 -9.44 -2.41
C VAL A 53 28.23 -9.03 -1.82
N LEU A 54 29.01 -9.98 -1.29
CA LEU A 54 30.35 -9.71 -0.75
C LEU A 54 31.29 -9.09 -1.79
N GLY A 55 31.13 -9.48 -3.05
CA GLY A 55 31.87 -8.90 -4.17
C GLY A 55 31.66 -7.40 -4.32
N THR A 56 30.45 -6.89 -4.07
CA THR A 56 30.18 -5.45 -4.15
C THR A 56 30.91 -4.63 -3.09
N PHE A 57 31.21 -5.21 -1.92
CA PHE A 57 32.02 -4.55 -0.89
C PHE A 57 33.49 -4.52 -1.28
N GLN A 58 34.01 -5.56 -1.93
CA GLN A 58 35.37 -5.58 -2.45
C GLN A 58 35.55 -4.61 -3.64
N ASP A 59 34.51 -4.42 -4.46
CA ASP A 59 34.50 -3.49 -5.60
C ASP A 59 34.05 -2.05 -5.24
N ASN A 60 33.71 -1.78 -3.97
CA ASN A 60 33.13 -0.52 -3.48
C ASN A 60 31.88 -0.04 -4.25
N GLY A 61 31.10 -0.97 -4.81
CA GLY A 61 29.96 -0.65 -5.66
C GLY A 61 29.48 -1.83 -6.50
N GLY A 62 28.67 -1.52 -7.52
CA GLY A 62 28.04 -2.52 -8.39
C GLY A 62 28.74 -2.73 -9.74
N ASN A 63 29.89 -2.08 -9.99
CA ASN A 63 30.46 -1.97 -11.33
C ASN A 63 30.86 -3.33 -11.92
N MET A 64 31.55 -4.17 -11.14
CA MET A 64 31.92 -5.53 -11.55
C MET A 64 30.69 -6.38 -11.89
N PHE A 65 29.63 -6.32 -11.07
CA PHE A 65 28.38 -7.03 -11.34
C PHE A 65 27.75 -6.62 -12.68
N TRP A 66 27.64 -5.32 -12.94
CA TRP A 66 27.06 -4.81 -14.18
C TRP A 66 27.94 -5.13 -15.40
N ALA A 67 29.26 -5.10 -15.26
CA ALA A 67 30.19 -5.48 -16.32
C ALA A 67 30.05 -6.97 -16.69
N ILE A 68 29.94 -7.87 -15.72
CA ILE A 68 29.77 -9.31 -15.95
C ILE A 68 28.38 -9.62 -16.51
N SER A 69 27.32 -9.09 -15.88
CA SER A 69 25.93 -9.37 -16.27
C SER A 69 25.56 -8.83 -17.66
N SER A 70 26.25 -7.79 -18.14
CA SER A 70 26.08 -7.29 -19.51
C SER A 70 26.36 -8.34 -20.60
N LYS A 71 27.16 -9.37 -20.28
CA LYS A 71 27.53 -10.47 -21.18
C LYS A 71 26.58 -11.67 -21.09
N MET A 72 25.61 -11.64 -20.17
CA MET A 72 24.67 -12.75 -19.97
C MET A 72 23.48 -12.67 -20.95
N PRO A 73 22.90 -13.81 -21.37
CA PRO A 73 21.81 -13.85 -22.34
C PRO A 73 20.43 -13.50 -21.72
N VAL A 74 20.34 -12.38 -21.00
CA VAL A 74 19.12 -11.94 -20.29
C VAL A 74 17.94 -11.61 -21.22
N GLN A 75 18.22 -11.32 -22.49
CA GLN A 75 17.18 -11.08 -23.51
C GLN A 75 16.72 -12.37 -24.21
N ALA A 76 17.52 -13.44 -24.16
CA ALA A 76 17.27 -14.67 -24.90
C ALA A 76 16.72 -15.79 -24.01
N ASN A 77 17.03 -15.80 -22.72
CA ASN A 77 16.59 -16.83 -21.79
C ASN A 77 15.78 -16.24 -20.62
N PRO A 78 14.51 -16.64 -20.44
CA PRO A 78 13.65 -16.06 -19.40
C PRO A 78 14.10 -16.43 -17.98
N ILE A 79 14.69 -17.61 -17.77
CA ILE A 79 15.18 -18.04 -16.46
C ILE A 79 16.40 -17.22 -16.05
N VAL A 80 17.34 -17.03 -16.99
CA VAL A 80 18.51 -16.15 -16.80
C VAL A 80 18.03 -14.73 -16.48
N CYS A 81 17.05 -14.21 -17.22
CA CYS A 81 16.48 -12.88 -16.95
C CYS A 81 15.84 -12.79 -15.56
N TRP A 82 15.05 -13.79 -15.17
CA TRP A 82 14.36 -13.83 -13.89
C TRP A 82 15.35 -13.83 -12.71
N LYS A 83 16.38 -14.70 -12.79
CA LYS A 83 17.45 -14.77 -11.80
C LYS A 83 18.31 -13.50 -11.78
N PHE A 84 18.56 -12.91 -12.94
CA PHE A 84 19.27 -11.63 -13.03
C PHE A 84 18.54 -10.53 -12.26
N LEU A 85 17.22 -10.38 -12.48
CA LEU A 85 16.41 -9.39 -11.75
C LEU A 85 16.40 -9.67 -10.24
N GLN A 86 16.35 -10.94 -9.83
CA GLN A 86 16.48 -11.32 -8.43
C GLN A 86 17.83 -10.93 -7.83
N VAL A 87 18.93 -11.17 -8.53
CA VAL A 87 20.27 -10.79 -8.06
C VAL A 87 20.42 -9.27 -8.01
N VAL A 88 19.91 -8.52 -9.00
CA VAL A 88 19.87 -7.03 -8.94
C VAL A 88 19.14 -6.58 -7.66
N HIS A 89 17.95 -7.12 -7.40
CA HIS A 89 17.17 -6.79 -6.20
C HIS A 89 17.95 -7.08 -4.92
N LYS A 90 18.57 -8.26 -4.82
CA LYS A 90 19.36 -8.68 -3.65
C LYS A 90 20.59 -7.79 -3.46
N LEU A 91 21.34 -7.46 -4.52
CA LEU A 91 22.51 -6.60 -4.44
C LEU A 91 22.16 -5.18 -4.01
N MET A 92 21.03 -4.63 -4.49
CA MET A 92 20.56 -3.34 -4.00
C MET A 92 20.22 -3.38 -2.51
N ARG A 93 19.66 -4.48 -2.03
CA ARG A 93 19.24 -4.65 -0.63
C ARG A 93 20.43 -4.84 0.31
N ASP A 94 21.30 -5.79 -0.03
CA ASP A 94 22.29 -6.36 0.88
C ASP A 94 23.74 -6.03 0.50
N GLY A 95 23.97 -5.43 -0.67
CA GLY A 95 25.29 -5.05 -1.17
C GLY A 95 25.81 -3.73 -0.61
N HIS A 96 26.96 -3.32 -1.14
CA HIS A 96 27.59 -2.04 -0.79
C HIS A 96 26.62 -0.86 -1.07
N PRO A 97 26.57 0.19 -0.22
CA PRO A 97 25.62 1.31 -0.38
C PRO A 97 25.63 1.97 -1.78
N ASN A 98 26.79 2.03 -2.43
CA ASN A 98 26.92 2.57 -3.79
C ASN A 98 26.19 1.76 -4.86
N VAL A 99 25.89 0.47 -4.62
CA VAL A 99 25.19 -0.39 -5.59
C VAL A 99 23.86 0.22 -6.00
N VAL A 100 23.13 0.84 -5.07
CA VAL A 100 21.84 1.49 -5.36
C VAL A 100 22.03 2.59 -6.39
N GLN A 101 22.96 3.52 -6.14
CA GLN A 101 23.25 4.65 -7.04
C GLN A 101 23.83 4.17 -8.38
N ASP A 102 24.75 3.20 -8.34
CA ASP A 102 25.33 2.57 -9.52
C ASP A 102 24.29 1.87 -10.39
N SER A 103 23.21 1.37 -9.80
CA SER A 103 22.18 0.61 -10.52
C SER A 103 21.15 1.50 -11.20
N VAL A 104 20.90 2.70 -10.69
CA VAL A 104 19.91 3.65 -11.27
C VAL A 104 20.24 4.00 -12.72
N LYS A 105 21.52 4.03 -13.11
CA LYS A 105 21.94 4.31 -14.51
C LYS A 105 21.48 3.25 -15.52
N TYR A 106 21.16 2.03 -15.06
CA TYR A 106 20.66 0.93 -15.89
C TYR A 106 19.13 0.89 -15.99
N ALA A 107 18.41 1.89 -15.44
CA ALA A 107 16.95 1.91 -15.45
C ALA A 107 16.33 1.86 -16.87
N SER A 108 17.00 2.41 -17.88
CA SER A 108 16.54 2.29 -19.28
C SER A 108 16.62 0.85 -19.77
N GLN A 109 17.74 0.17 -19.53
CA GLN A 109 17.94 -1.23 -19.91
C GLN A 109 16.90 -2.14 -19.25
N ILE A 110 16.63 -1.97 -17.96
CA ILE A 110 15.60 -2.75 -17.25
C ILE A 110 14.20 -2.46 -17.80
N ARG A 111 13.92 -1.22 -18.20
CA ARG A 111 12.64 -0.85 -18.83
C ARG A 111 12.44 -1.53 -20.17
N ASP A 112 13.48 -1.55 -21.01
CA ASP A 112 13.40 -2.17 -22.32
C ASP A 112 13.33 -3.70 -22.22
N LEU A 113 14.00 -4.28 -21.21
CA LEU A 113 13.84 -5.70 -20.86
C LEU A 113 12.40 -6.02 -20.45
N GLY A 114 11.77 -5.17 -19.64
CA GLY A 114 10.37 -5.32 -19.23
C GLY A 114 9.40 -5.22 -20.41
N LYS A 115 9.65 -4.33 -21.38
CA LYS A 115 8.86 -4.24 -22.62
C LYS A 115 9.02 -5.50 -23.47
N LEU A 116 10.26 -5.96 -23.68
CA LEU A 116 10.58 -7.15 -24.47
C LEU A 116 9.83 -8.38 -23.94
N TRP A 117 10.02 -8.70 -22.66
CA TRP A 117 9.37 -9.87 -22.04
C TRP A 117 7.86 -9.68 -21.84
N GLY A 118 7.39 -8.43 -21.75
CA GLY A 118 5.97 -8.10 -21.64
C GLY A 118 5.13 -8.48 -22.87
N HIS A 119 5.76 -8.72 -24.03
CA HIS A 119 5.07 -9.28 -25.19
C HIS A 119 4.64 -10.74 -24.97
N LEU A 120 5.35 -11.48 -24.12
CA LEU A 120 5.00 -12.83 -23.71
C LEU A 120 4.06 -12.78 -22.50
N LYS A 121 2.76 -12.91 -22.76
CA LYS A 121 1.71 -12.76 -21.73
C LYS A 121 1.64 -13.93 -20.74
N GLU A 122 2.32 -15.03 -21.01
CA GLU A 122 2.31 -16.26 -20.21
C GLU A 122 3.70 -16.63 -19.69
N GLY A 123 3.72 -17.55 -18.71
CA GLY A 123 4.95 -18.04 -18.09
C GLY A 123 5.78 -16.91 -17.48
N TYR A 124 7.10 -17.01 -17.63
CA TYR A 124 8.04 -16.03 -17.08
C TYR A 124 7.96 -14.64 -17.73
N GLY A 125 7.42 -14.49 -18.94
CA GLY A 125 7.33 -13.19 -19.61
C GLY A 125 6.55 -12.16 -18.79
N LYS A 126 5.36 -12.55 -18.32
CA LYS A 126 4.53 -11.75 -17.40
C LYS A 126 5.24 -11.46 -16.08
N LEU A 127 5.94 -12.45 -15.52
CA LEU A 127 6.67 -12.32 -14.25
C LEU A 127 7.81 -11.31 -14.37
N ILE A 128 8.64 -11.47 -15.41
CA ILE A 128 9.77 -10.61 -15.73
C ILE A 128 9.29 -9.17 -15.94
N ALA A 129 8.25 -8.96 -16.74
CA ALA A 129 7.70 -7.63 -16.98
C ALA A 129 7.25 -6.96 -15.67
N SER A 130 6.62 -7.72 -14.76
CA SER A 130 6.25 -7.19 -13.44
C SER A 130 7.45 -6.92 -12.55
N TYR A 131 8.48 -7.76 -12.60
CA TYR A 131 9.66 -7.57 -11.77
C TYR A 131 10.52 -6.37 -12.26
N CYS A 132 10.60 -6.17 -13.57
CA CYS A 132 11.19 -4.97 -14.15
C CYS A 132 10.50 -3.69 -13.67
N ARG A 133 9.15 -3.67 -13.60
CA ARG A 133 8.41 -2.51 -13.04
C ARG A 133 8.75 -2.27 -11.58
N LEU A 134 8.79 -3.31 -10.77
CA LEU A 134 9.21 -3.24 -9.37
C LEU A 134 10.61 -2.65 -9.22
N LEU A 135 11.61 -3.15 -9.96
CA LEU A 135 12.97 -2.61 -9.88
C LEU A 135 13.05 -1.16 -10.34
N ILE A 136 12.31 -0.78 -11.39
CA ILE A 136 12.23 0.62 -11.84
C ILE A 136 11.60 1.50 -10.75
N GLN A 137 10.57 1.03 -10.05
CA GLN A 137 9.97 1.75 -8.93
C GLN A 137 10.97 1.90 -7.77
N LYS A 138 11.71 0.83 -7.44
CA LYS A 138 12.81 0.87 -6.46
C LYS A 138 13.89 1.89 -6.87
N PHE A 139 14.31 1.92 -8.14
CA PHE A 139 15.27 2.92 -8.63
C PHE A 139 14.75 4.35 -8.52
N LYS A 140 13.49 4.60 -8.91
CA LYS A 140 12.87 5.93 -8.78
C LYS A 140 12.82 6.37 -7.32
N PHE A 141 12.41 5.48 -6.43
CA PHE A 141 12.33 5.71 -4.99
C PHE A 141 13.69 6.12 -4.42
N HIS A 142 14.76 5.34 -4.66
CA HIS A 142 16.09 5.68 -4.15
C HIS A 142 16.75 6.87 -4.86
N ARG A 143 16.34 7.20 -6.10
CA ARG A 143 16.77 8.45 -6.75
C ARG A 143 16.13 9.67 -6.08
N LYS A 144 14.87 9.56 -5.66
CA LYS A 144 14.17 10.62 -4.92
C LYS A 144 14.67 10.73 -3.48
N PHE A 145 14.96 9.61 -2.83
CA PHE A 145 15.41 9.53 -1.45
C PHE A 145 16.80 8.87 -1.34
N PRO A 146 17.89 9.55 -1.74
CA PRO A 146 19.24 8.97 -1.75
C PRO A 146 19.76 8.62 -0.35
N GLY A 147 19.19 9.24 0.69
CA GLY A 147 19.50 8.93 2.07
C GLY A 147 18.89 7.63 2.59
N ILE A 148 18.03 6.92 1.84
CA ILE A 148 17.42 5.66 2.30
C ILE A 148 18.27 4.47 1.84
N PRO A 149 18.71 3.60 2.77
CA PRO A 149 19.46 2.40 2.42
C PRO A 149 18.60 1.42 1.62
N GLY A 150 19.24 0.59 0.80
CA GLY A 150 18.53 -0.30 -0.13
C GLY A 150 17.70 -1.41 0.53
N ASN A 151 18.04 -1.79 1.77
CA ASN A 151 17.23 -2.68 2.63
C ASN A 151 16.09 -1.96 3.37
N LEU A 152 15.96 -0.64 3.18
CA LEU A 152 14.97 0.23 3.79
C LEU A 152 15.06 0.34 5.32
N VAL A 153 16.04 -0.29 5.97
CA VAL A 153 16.19 -0.23 7.42
C VAL A 153 16.93 1.03 7.80
N MET A 154 16.24 1.98 8.43
CA MET A 154 16.81 3.23 8.93
C MET A 154 16.44 3.48 10.40
N PRO A 155 17.36 4.04 11.20
CA PRO A 155 17.05 4.51 12.55
C PRO A 155 16.01 5.65 12.49
N ASP A 156 15.27 5.82 13.58
CA ASP A 156 14.20 6.82 13.68
C ASP A 156 14.70 8.24 13.35
N GLU A 157 15.90 8.60 13.82
CA GLU A 157 16.51 9.91 13.51
C GLU A 157 16.66 10.14 12.00
N GLN A 158 17.11 9.13 11.25
CA GLN A 158 17.28 9.24 9.80
C GLN A 158 15.93 9.32 9.09
N TYR A 159 14.93 8.54 9.53
CA TYR A 159 13.56 8.63 9.02
C TYR A 159 12.97 10.04 9.19
N TYR A 160 13.03 10.60 10.40
CA TYR A 160 12.54 11.95 10.66
C TYR A 160 13.36 13.02 9.92
N LYS A 161 14.66 12.79 9.70
CA LYS A 161 15.50 13.68 8.89
C LYS A 161 15.12 13.67 7.40
N ILE A 162 14.76 12.51 6.85
CA ILE A 162 14.34 12.38 5.45
C ILE A 162 12.99 13.07 5.22
N CYS A 163 12.03 12.86 6.12
CA CYS A 163 10.73 13.53 6.02
C CYS A 163 10.82 15.01 6.44
N GLY A 164 11.73 15.36 7.34
CA GLY A 164 11.89 16.72 7.84
C GLY A 164 10.68 17.18 8.67
N GLY A 165 10.53 18.51 8.78
CA GLY A 165 9.41 19.14 9.51
C GLY A 165 8.23 19.57 8.63
N ASP A 166 8.36 19.53 7.31
CA ASP A 166 7.28 19.89 6.40
C ASP A 166 6.33 18.70 6.20
N VAL A 167 5.06 18.91 6.50
CA VAL A 167 3.98 17.92 6.35
C VAL A 167 3.86 17.44 4.89
N ASN A 168 4.18 18.29 3.92
CA ASN A 168 4.15 17.94 2.49
C ASN A 168 5.13 16.81 2.17
N ASN A 169 6.27 16.74 2.85
CA ASN A 169 7.24 15.67 2.66
C ASN A 169 6.66 14.32 3.10
N TYR A 170 5.97 14.26 4.25
CA TYR A 170 5.28 13.04 4.68
C TYR A 170 4.16 12.64 3.73
N PHE A 171 3.47 13.63 3.13
CA PHE A 171 2.41 13.40 2.16
C PHE A 171 2.96 12.74 0.90
N GLU A 172 3.99 13.33 0.29
CA GLU A 172 4.66 12.73 -0.87
C GLU A 172 5.31 11.39 -0.55
N PHE A 173 6.01 11.30 0.58
CA PHE A 173 6.67 10.07 1.02
C PHE A 173 5.69 8.91 1.18
N SER A 174 4.49 9.17 1.71
CA SER A 174 3.43 8.17 1.83
C SER A 174 2.95 7.68 0.47
N ILE A 175 2.85 8.56 -0.54
CA ILE A 175 2.48 8.20 -1.91
C ILE A 175 3.56 7.31 -2.53
N ASP A 176 4.84 7.72 -2.44
CA ASP A 176 5.96 6.94 -2.99
C ASP A 176 6.08 5.55 -2.33
N MET A 177 5.80 5.46 -1.03
CA MET A 177 5.73 4.19 -0.28
C MET A 177 4.59 3.29 -0.77
N LEU A 178 3.40 3.86 -0.98
CA LEU A 178 2.25 3.14 -1.53
C LEU A 178 2.52 2.63 -2.95
N ASP A 179 3.11 3.46 -3.82
CA ASP A 179 3.45 3.09 -5.19
C ASP A 179 4.49 1.96 -5.24
N TYR A 180 5.47 1.97 -4.34
CA TYR A 180 6.43 0.86 -4.19
C TYR A 180 5.70 -0.41 -3.72
N MET A 181 4.88 -0.31 -2.67
CA MET A 181 4.12 -1.45 -2.16
C MET A 181 3.19 -2.06 -3.22
N ASP A 182 2.55 -1.24 -4.05
CA ASP A 182 1.68 -1.69 -5.15
C ASP A 182 2.44 -2.48 -6.22
N GLU A 183 3.66 -2.09 -6.58
CA GLU A 183 4.48 -2.87 -7.52
C GLU A 183 4.95 -4.21 -6.93
N ILE A 184 5.22 -4.26 -5.62
CA ILE A 184 5.51 -5.53 -4.93
C ILE A 184 4.29 -6.46 -4.96
N ILE A 185 3.11 -5.95 -4.60
CA ILE A 185 1.86 -6.70 -4.62
C ILE A 185 1.53 -7.16 -6.05
N SER A 186 1.81 -6.33 -7.06
CA SER A 186 1.62 -6.68 -8.46
C SER A 186 2.52 -7.84 -8.90
N LEU A 187 3.80 -7.82 -8.52
CA LEU A 187 4.72 -8.93 -8.78
C LEU A 187 4.27 -10.20 -8.08
N GLN A 188 3.92 -10.11 -6.80
CA GLN A 188 3.41 -11.21 -6.00
C GLN A 188 2.17 -11.84 -6.65
N HIS A 189 1.22 -11.03 -7.09
CA HIS A 189 0.01 -11.50 -7.74
C HIS A 189 0.34 -12.24 -9.05
N ALA A 190 1.27 -11.71 -9.84
CA ALA A 190 1.74 -12.38 -11.05
C ALA A 190 2.40 -13.73 -10.75
N VAL A 191 3.26 -13.80 -9.71
CA VAL A 191 3.94 -15.04 -9.29
C VAL A 191 2.93 -16.09 -8.85
N PHE A 192 2.01 -15.78 -7.93
CA PHE A 192 1.01 -16.76 -7.50
C PHE A 192 0.06 -17.18 -8.61
N GLY A 193 -0.32 -16.26 -9.51
CA GLY A 193 -1.12 -16.59 -10.69
C GLY A 193 -0.39 -17.45 -11.73
N SER A 194 0.93 -17.63 -11.60
CA SER A 194 1.73 -18.50 -12.48
C SER A 194 2.01 -19.89 -11.90
N LEU A 195 1.58 -20.14 -10.65
CA LEU A 195 1.73 -21.45 -10.01
C LEU A 195 0.60 -22.38 -10.47
N ASP A 196 0.97 -23.63 -10.72
CA ASP A 196 0.08 -24.71 -11.13
C ASP A 196 0.39 -25.94 -10.27
N MET A 197 -0.64 -26.53 -9.66
CA MET A 197 -0.50 -27.70 -8.79
C MET A 197 0.20 -28.87 -9.48
N SER A 198 0.08 -28.98 -10.81
CA SER A 198 0.63 -30.09 -11.60
C SER A 198 2.05 -29.85 -12.11
N ARG A 199 2.47 -28.60 -12.34
CA ARG A 199 3.73 -28.27 -13.05
C ARG A 199 4.68 -27.37 -12.27
N ALA A 200 4.17 -26.47 -11.45
CA ALA A 200 4.96 -25.46 -10.74
C ALA A 200 4.28 -25.10 -9.43
N ASN A 201 4.55 -25.88 -8.39
CA ASN A 201 4.07 -25.63 -7.01
C ASN A 201 5.27 -25.45 -6.05
N SER A 202 5.02 -25.10 -4.78
CA SER A 202 6.08 -24.78 -3.81
C SER A 202 7.04 -25.92 -3.49
N MET A 203 6.72 -27.17 -3.86
CA MET A 203 7.57 -28.34 -3.68
C MET A 203 8.42 -28.67 -4.90
N THR A 204 8.16 -28.03 -6.05
CA THR A 204 8.92 -28.26 -7.30
C THR A 204 10.00 -27.20 -7.47
N MET A 205 11.16 -27.57 -8.04
CA MET A 205 12.24 -26.61 -8.31
C MET A 205 11.79 -25.43 -9.17
N ALA A 206 10.93 -25.70 -10.16
CA ALA A 206 10.35 -24.69 -11.03
C ALA A 206 9.46 -23.69 -10.25
N GLY A 207 8.58 -24.19 -9.38
CA GLY A 207 7.75 -23.33 -8.53
C GLY A 207 8.59 -22.55 -7.52
N GLN A 208 9.61 -23.17 -6.92
CA GLN A 208 10.54 -22.49 -6.01
C GLN A 208 11.35 -21.40 -6.72
N CYS A 209 11.76 -21.62 -7.98
CA CYS A 209 12.42 -20.61 -8.81
C CYS A 209 11.54 -19.36 -8.97
N ARG A 210 10.24 -19.54 -9.20
CA ARG A 210 9.26 -18.44 -9.27
C ARG A 210 9.02 -17.78 -7.91
N LEU A 211 9.02 -18.54 -6.83
CA LEU A 211 8.75 -18.05 -5.47
C LEU A 211 9.94 -17.31 -4.84
N ALA A 212 11.18 -17.65 -5.18
CA ALA A 212 12.39 -17.16 -4.51
C ALA A 212 12.46 -15.62 -4.39
N PRO A 213 12.11 -14.82 -5.42
CA PRO A 213 12.11 -13.36 -5.29
C PRO A 213 11.12 -12.78 -4.26
N LEU A 214 10.07 -13.53 -3.90
CA LEU A 214 9.09 -13.06 -2.92
C LEU A 214 9.68 -12.97 -1.50
N ILE A 215 10.79 -13.67 -1.21
CA ILE A 215 11.51 -13.50 0.06
C ILE A 215 12.00 -12.05 0.21
N LEU A 216 12.60 -11.49 -0.85
CA LEU A 216 13.03 -10.09 -0.87
C LEU A 216 11.85 -9.13 -0.77
N CYS A 217 10.74 -9.46 -1.44
CA CYS A 217 9.50 -8.69 -1.39
C CYS A 217 8.92 -8.62 0.03
N ILE A 218 8.90 -9.75 0.77
CA ILE A 218 8.46 -9.80 2.16
C ILE A 218 9.31 -8.88 3.04
N LEU A 219 10.64 -8.92 2.84
CA LEU A 219 11.57 -8.11 3.61
C LEU A 219 11.37 -6.61 3.36
N ASP A 220 11.19 -6.20 2.10
CA ASP A 220 10.91 -4.82 1.74
C ASP A 220 9.55 -4.36 2.30
N THR A 221 8.48 -5.17 2.15
CA THR A 221 7.14 -4.78 2.62
C THR A 221 7.03 -4.65 4.14
N CYS A 222 7.87 -5.35 4.92
CA CYS A 222 7.94 -5.15 6.36
C CYS A 222 8.32 -3.71 6.72
N GLN A 223 9.33 -3.17 6.04
CA GLN A 223 9.82 -1.81 6.27
C GLN A 223 8.85 -0.78 5.68
N LEU A 224 8.41 -0.98 4.43
CA LEU A 224 7.46 -0.07 3.75
C LEU A 224 6.18 0.10 4.59
N TYR A 225 5.63 -0.99 5.13
CA TYR A 225 4.43 -0.93 5.97
C TYR A 225 4.66 -0.13 7.26
N ASP A 226 5.77 -0.37 7.96
CA ASP A 226 6.08 0.34 9.21
C ASP A 226 6.19 1.85 9.00
N TYR A 227 7.00 2.28 8.02
CA TYR A 227 7.16 3.70 7.73
C TYR A 227 5.89 4.35 7.18
N LEU A 228 5.09 3.62 6.39
CA LEU A 228 3.82 4.12 5.90
C LEU A 228 2.82 4.35 7.04
N VAL A 229 2.68 3.40 7.97
CA VAL A 229 1.78 3.57 9.14
C VAL A 229 2.21 4.78 9.97
N ARG A 230 3.51 4.89 10.29
CA ARG A 230 4.08 6.03 11.02
C ARG A 230 3.81 7.36 10.30
N SER A 231 4.02 7.42 8.98
CA SER A 231 3.78 8.62 8.17
C SER A 231 2.31 9.02 8.16
N LEU A 232 1.40 8.06 8.02
CA LEU A 232 -0.04 8.31 7.99
C LEU A 232 -0.58 8.80 9.34
N PHE A 233 -0.09 8.26 10.46
CA PHE A 233 -0.44 8.82 11.79
C PHE A 233 0.09 10.24 11.96
N HIS A 234 1.31 10.52 11.50
CA HIS A 234 1.86 11.88 11.54
C HIS A 234 1.01 12.85 10.71
N LEU A 235 0.68 12.49 9.47
CA LEU A 235 -0.20 13.29 8.61
C LEU A 235 -1.56 13.56 9.24
N HIS A 236 -2.15 12.55 9.87
CA HIS A 236 -3.44 12.70 10.56
C HIS A 236 -3.38 13.56 11.82
N SER A 237 -2.19 13.76 12.41
CA SER A 237 -1.98 14.72 13.49
C SER A 237 -1.86 16.17 13.00
N SER A 238 -1.57 16.37 11.71
CA SER A 238 -1.26 17.69 11.14
C SER A 238 -2.27 18.20 10.11
N LEU A 239 -3.08 17.32 9.50
CA LEU A 239 -4.01 17.66 8.43
C LEU A 239 -5.45 17.20 8.72
N PRO A 240 -6.46 17.90 8.17
CA PRO A 240 -7.85 17.47 8.27
C PRO A 240 -8.07 16.08 7.65
N PRO A 241 -8.95 15.24 8.24
CA PRO A 241 -9.24 13.90 7.73
C PRO A 241 -9.66 13.84 6.25
N ASP A 242 -10.41 14.83 5.77
CA ASP A 242 -10.93 14.83 4.41
C ASP A 242 -9.80 14.88 3.35
N THR A 243 -8.73 15.61 3.65
CA THR A 243 -7.52 15.73 2.82
C THR A 243 -6.81 14.40 2.63
N LEU A 244 -6.91 13.50 3.62
CA LEU A 244 -6.21 12.21 3.65
C LEU A 244 -7.11 11.03 3.26
N SER A 245 -8.34 11.27 2.78
CA SER A 245 -9.27 10.22 2.36
C SER A 245 -8.65 9.25 1.35
N GLY A 246 -8.06 9.77 0.28
CA GLY A 246 -7.40 8.95 -0.74
C GLY A 246 -6.21 8.13 -0.21
N HIS A 247 -5.47 8.64 0.78
CA HIS A 247 -4.38 7.91 1.42
C HIS A 247 -4.92 6.72 2.23
N ARG A 248 -5.97 6.94 3.02
CA ARG A 248 -6.62 5.87 3.80
C ARG A 248 -7.20 4.80 2.89
N ASP A 249 -7.85 5.17 1.80
CA ASP A 249 -8.46 4.23 0.86
C ASP A 249 -7.39 3.36 0.17
N ARG A 250 -6.31 3.97 -0.34
CA ARG A 250 -5.18 3.22 -0.92
C ARG A 250 -4.50 2.34 0.12
N PHE A 251 -4.24 2.86 1.33
CA PHE A 251 -3.65 2.07 2.41
C PHE A 251 -4.51 0.86 2.75
N LEU A 252 -5.83 1.02 2.89
CA LEU A 252 -6.74 -0.07 3.23
C LEU A 252 -6.75 -1.17 2.15
N GLN A 253 -6.69 -0.78 0.88
CA GLN A 253 -6.57 -1.74 -0.23
C GLN A 253 -5.24 -2.48 -0.18
N CYS A 254 -4.13 -1.77 0.03
CA CYS A 254 -2.79 -2.36 0.18
C CYS A 254 -2.74 -3.31 1.38
N TYR A 255 -3.30 -2.90 2.52
CA TYR A 255 -3.34 -3.67 3.76
C TYR A 255 -3.98 -5.04 3.56
N LYS A 256 -5.17 -5.07 2.93
CA LYS A 256 -5.90 -6.32 2.67
C LYS A 256 -5.08 -7.27 1.79
N ARG A 257 -4.48 -6.74 0.72
CA ARG A 257 -3.65 -7.53 -0.21
C ARG A 257 -2.35 -8.00 0.45
N LEU A 258 -1.71 -7.16 1.26
CA LEU A 258 -0.48 -7.50 1.99
C LEU A 258 -0.74 -8.56 3.06
N LYS A 259 -1.85 -8.46 3.80
CA LYS A 259 -2.27 -9.48 4.76
C LYS A 259 -2.49 -10.83 4.07
N GLU A 260 -3.16 -10.84 2.93
CA GLU A 260 -3.35 -12.04 2.12
C GLU A 260 -2.03 -12.59 1.57
N PHE A 261 -1.12 -11.72 1.13
CA PHE A 261 0.22 -12.10 0.68
C PHE A 261 0.98 -12.85 1.78
N TYR A 262 1.09 -12.26 2.98
CA TYR A 262 1.77 -12.89 4.11
C TYR A 262 1.12 -14.20 4.51
N PHE A 263 -0.21 -14.25 4.58
CA PHE A 263 -0.95 -15.49 4.89
C PHE A 263 -0.68 -16.60 3.86
N LYS A 264 -0.67 -16.26 2.56
CA LYS A 264 -0.36 -17.24 1.50
C LYS A 264 1.08 -17.74 1.61
N CYS A 265 2.05 -16.83 1.81
CA CYS A 265 3.45 -17.21 2.00
C CYS A 265 3.69 -18.08 3.23
N SER A 266 3.08 -17.78 4.38
CA SER A 266 3.25 -18.57 5.61
C SER A 266 2.72 -20.01 5.47
N ASN A 267 1.75 -20.23 4.58
CA ASN A 267 1.17 -21.55 4.33
C ASN A 267 1.96 -22.40 3.32
N LEU A 268 2.82 -21.80 2.49
CA LEU A 268 3.61 -22.52 1.50
C LEU A 268 4.89 -23.10 2.14
N GLN A 269 5.15 -24.39 1.88
CA GLN A 269 6.27 -25.14 2.47
C GLN A 269 7.65 -24.54 2.14
N TYR A 270 7.78 -23.93 0.95
CA TYR A 270 9.02 -23.28 0.52
C TYR A 270 9.48 -22.19 1.49
N PHE A 271 8.56 -21.33 1.95
CA PHE A 271 8.95 -20.22 2.84
C PHE A 271 9.19 -20.68 4.27
N LYS A 272 8.49 -21.71 4.76
CA LYS A 272 8.60 -22.18 6.16
C LYS A 272 10.02 -22.49 6.60
N HIS A 273 10.88 -22.94 5.68
CA HIS A 273 12.27 -23.29 5.96
C HIS A 273 13.26 -22.15 5.68
N LEU A 274 12.85 -21.12 4.92
CA LEU A 274 13.74 -20.07 4.44
C LEU A 274 13.52 -18.72 5.14
N VAL A 275 12.29 -18.40 5.53
CA VAL A 275 11.95 -17.11 6.13
C VAL A 275 10.78 -17.24 7.09
N GLN A 276 10.91 -16.62 8.27
CA GLN A 276 9.77 -16.39 9.14
C GLN A 276 8.93 -15.26 8.57
N VAL A 277 7.79 -15.60 7.97
CA VAL A 277 6.85 -14.62 7.40
C VAL A 277 6.05 -13.97 8.54
N PRO A 278 5.97 -12.63 8.61
CA PRO A 278 5.19 -11.94 9.64
C PRO A 278 3.68 -12.11 9.40
N SER A 279 2.89 -11.90 10.44
CA SER A 279 1.43 -11.75 10.34
C SER A 279 1.02 -10.29 10.56
N LEU A 280 -0.05 -9.86 9.88
CA LEU A 280 -0.68 -8.56 10.15
C LEU A 280 -1.93 -8.75 11.02
N PRO A 281 -2.27 -7.77 11.88
CA PRO A 281 -3.47 -7.81 12.70
C PRO A 281 -4.77 -7.99 11.90
N ASP A 282 -5.85 -8.39 12.58
CA ASP A 282 -7.13 -8.58 11.89
C ASP A 282 -7.74 -7.30 11.37
N ASN A 283 -7.72 -6.27 12.21
CA ASN A 283 -8.20 -4.95 11.87
C ASN A 283 -7.02 -4.05 11.46
N PRO A 284 -7.15 -3.27 10.37
CA PRO A 284 -6.14 -2.28 10.02
C PRO A 284 -6.05 -1.17 11.09
N PRO A 285 -4.90 -0.47 11.21
CA PRO A 285 -4.79 0.70 12.08
C PRO A 285 -5.84 1.76 11.76
N ASN A 286 -6.47 2.33 12.80
CA ASN A 286 -7.38 3.45 12.63
C ASN A 286 -6.63 4.78 12.81
N PHE A 287 -6.27 5.42 11.69
CA PHE A 287 -5.51 6.68 11.72
C PHE A 287 -6.27 7.88 12.31
N LEU A 288 -7.60 7.78 12.50
CA LEU A 288 -8.39 8.82 13.14
C LEU A 288 -8.30 8.77 14.68
N ILE A 289 -7.74 7.68 15.23
CA ILE A 289 -7.61 7.46 16.67
C ILE A 289 -6.12 7.45 17.01
N ALA A 290 -5.60 8.54 17.55
CA ALA A 290 -4.17 8.66 17.86
C ALA A 290 -3.66 7.55 18.81
N SER A 291 -4.49 7.06 19.73
CA SER A 291 -4.11 5.98 20.64
C SER A 291 -3.92 4.63 19.95
N ASP A 292 -4.47 4.41 18.76
CA ASP A 292 -4.25 3.19 17.98
C ASP A 292 -2.82 3.08 17.46
N PHE A 293 -2.07 4.17 17.41
CA PHE A 293 -0.63 4.12 17.09
C PHE A 293 0.15 3.27 18.11
N THR A 294 -0.28 3.25 19.38
CA THR A 294 0.38 2.44 20.43
C THR A 294 0.22 0.93 20.21
N LYS A 295 -0.77 0.52 19.40
CA LYS A 295 -1.01 -0.88 19.03
C LYS A 295 -0.21 -1.29 17.79
N HIS A 296 0.42 -0.35 17.10
CA HIS A 296 1.21 -0.64 15.90
C HIS A 296 2.46 -1.44 16.27
N ILE A 297 2.61 -2.61 15.64
CA ILE A 297 3.77 -3.47 15.79
C ILE A 297 4.43 -3.57 14.42
N LYS A 298 5.72 -3.23 14.37
CA LYS A 298 6.55 -3.38 13.18
C LYS A 298 6.59 -4.85 12.75
N PRO A 299 6.14 -5.20 11.53
CA PRO A 299 6.31 -6.55 11.01
C PRO A 299 7.79 -6.88 10.89
N ALA A 300 8.18 -8.06 11.37
CA ALA A 300 9.55 -8.54 11.30
C ALA A 300 9.62 -9.86 10.55
N ALA A 301 10.36 -9.88 9.45
CA ALA A 301 10.69 -11.08 8.70
C ALA A 301 12.16 -11.46 8.97
N VAL A 302 12.40 -12.73 9.30
CA VAL A 302 13.75 -13.24 9.59
C VAL A 302 14.08 -14.34 8.59
N VAL A 303 15.10 -14.12 7.77
CA VAL A 303 15.63 -15.14 6.85
C VAL A 303 16.47 -16.12 7.67
N ARG A 304 16.22 -17.42 7.51
CA ARG A 304 16.99 -18.47 8.17
C ARG A 304 18.28 -18.71 7.40
N GLU A 305 19.39 -18.90 8.12
CA GLU A 305 20.65 -19.29 7.50
C GLU A 305 20.55 -20.77 7.10
N GLU A 306 20.83 -21.07 5.83
CA GLU A 306 20.95 -22.46 5.36
C GLU A 306 22.23 -23.06 5.95
N GLU A 307 22.14 -24.27 6.50
CA GLU A 307 23.33 -25.04 6.88
C GLU A 307 24.21 -25.25 5.63
N PRO A 308 25.54 -25.10 5.74
CA PRO A 308 26.41 -25.25 4.59
C PRO A 308 26.26 -26.66 4.01
N GLU A 309 25.73 -26.76 2.80
CA GLU A 309 25.71 -28.04 2.09
C GLU A 309 27.14 -28.56 1.95
N PRO A 310 27.39 -29.87 2.18
CA PRO A 310 28.68 -30.48 1.92
C PRO A 310 29.03 -30.26 0.43
N ASP A 311 30.22 -29.73 0.17
CA ASP A 311 30.69 -29.38 -1.17
C ASP A 311 30.70 -30.61 -2.10
N ALA A 312 29.60 -30.85 -2.81
CA ALA A 312 29.48 -31.87 -3.86
C ALA A 312 30.07 -31.42 -5.22
N ASP A 313 30.86 -30.34 -5.23
CA ASP A 313 31.55 -29.81 -6.42
C ASP A 313 33.05 -30.21 -6.40
N ASN A 314 33.38 -31.45 -6.06
CA ASN A 314 34.70 -32.04 -6.36
C ASN A 314 34.58 -33.09 -7.46
N ASP A 315 34.04 -32.69 -8.61
CA ASP A 315 34.29 -33.38 -9.88
C ASP A 315 35.71 -33.00 -10.36
N SER A 316 36.72 -33.51 -9.65
CA SER A 316 38.02 -33.78 -10.25
C SER A 316 38.03 -35.25 -10.67
N VAL A 317 37.60 -35.49 -11.91
CA VAL A 317 37.90 -36.71 -12.66
C VAL A 317 39.41 -36.78 -12.88
N ASP A 318 40.15 -37.23 -11.86
CA ASP A 318 41.48 -37.81 -12.01
C ASP A 318 41.88 -38.48 -10.69
N ASN A 319 41.67 -39.80 -10.59
CA ASN A 319 42.42 -40.77 -9.79
C ASN A 319 41.73 -42.14 -9.86
N LEU A 320 41.76 -42.75 -11.05
CA LEU A 320 41.65 -44.19 -11.18
C LEU A 320 43.01 -44.78 -10.79
N ILE A 321 43.19 -45.10 -9.50
CA ILE A 321 44.35 -45.87 -9.05
C ILE A 321 44.00 -47.35 -9.15
N ASP A 322 44.72 -47.99 -10.08
CA ASP A 322 44.80 -49.41 -10.35
C ASP A 322 45.26 -50.19 -9.09
N MET A 323 44.45 -51.15 -8.63
CA MET A 323 44.75 -52.03 -7.50
C MET A 323 45.25 -53.37 -8.04
N SER A 324 46.50 -53.41 -8.51
CA SER A 324 47.23 -54.66 -8.69
C SER A 324 47.96 -55.04 -7.39
N ILE A 325 47.51 -56.13 -6.77
CA ILE A 325 48.08 -56.73 -5.56
C ILE A 325 49.36 -57.51 -5.93
N PRO A 326 50.50 -57.33 -5.23
CA PRO A 326 51.60 -58.29 -5.26
C PRO A 326 51.49 -59.28 -4.11
N ASP A 327 51.45 -60.58 -4.44
CA ASP A 327 51.62 -61.70 -3.51
C ASP A 327 53.02 -61.66 -2.86
N VAL A 328 53.08 -61.78 -1.53
CA VAL A 328 54.32 -62.06 -0.80
C VAL A 328 54.03 -63.15 0.25
N PRO A 329 54.90 -64.17 0.42
CA PRO A 329 54.53 -65.41 1.08
C PRO A 329 54.61 -65.35 2.61
N VAL A 330 53.77 -66.18 3.22
CA VAL A 330 53.68 -66.46 4.66
C VAL A 330 54.95 -67.15 5.19
N GLN A 331 55.53 -66.64 6.28
CA GLN A 331 56.44 -67.39 7.14
C GLN A 331 56.02 -67.31 8.62
N GLU A 332 55.71 -68.51 9.13
CA GLU A 332 55.92 -69.10 10.46
C GLU A 332 55.89 -68.23 11.74
N ILE A 333 54.79 -68.45 12.48
CA ILE A 333 54.67 -68.76 13.93
C ILE A 333 55.88 -68.42 14.81
N ASN A 334 55.65 -67.52 15.77
CA ASN A 334 56.38 -67.56 17.04
C ASN A 334 55.47 -67.16 18.21
N ASP A 335 55.44 -68.04 19.21
CA ASP A 335 54.69 -67.93 20.46
C ASP A 335 55.13 -66.72 21.29
N ARG A 336 54.20 -65.80 21.58
CA ARG A 336 54.26 -64.90 22.73
C ARG A 336 52.89 -64.82 23.40
N PRO A 337 52.82 -64.75 24.75
CA PRO A 337 51.54 -64.62 25.45
C PRO A 337 50.89 -63.27 25.11
N PRO A 338 49.55 -63.19 25.02
CA PRO A 338 48.89 -61.95 24.63
C PRO A 338 49.03 -60.92 25.77
N GLU A 339 49.71 -59.81 25.48
CA GLU A 339 49.55 -58.60 26.30
C GLU A 339 48.09 -58.12 26.21
N PRO A 340 47.55 -57.49 27.27
CA PRO A 340 46.18 -56.96 27.24
C PRO A 340 46.03 -55.98 26.08
N ASP A 341 45.21 -56.35 25.09
CA ASP A 341 45.05 -55.60 23.85
C ASP A 341 44.32 -54.29 24.16
N GLU A 342 44.95 -53.13 23.94
CA GLU A 342 44.30 -51.81 24.08
C GLU A 342 43.01 -51.70 23.26
N ARG A 343 42.90 -52.53 22.21
CA ARG A 343 41.70 -52.69 21.39
C ARG A 343 40.52 -53.26 22.18
N ASP A 344 40.74 -54.17 23.12
CA ASP A 344 39.68 -54.76 23.95
C ASP A 344 39.10 -53.72 24.92
N PHE A 345 39.95 -52.88 25.51
CA PHE A 345 39.50 -51.75 26.34
C PHE A 345 38.71 -50.71 25.52
N LEU A 346 39.12 -50.44 24.28
CA LEU A 346 38.39 -49.54 23.38
C LEU A 346 37.02 -50.13 22.99
N ILE A 347 36.96 -51.44 22.71
CA ILE A 347 35.71 -52.15 22.41
C ILE A 347 34.76 -52.08 23.61
N GLU A 348 35.22 -52.34 24.82
CA GLU A 348 34.37 -52.23 26.02
C GLU A 348 33.85 -50.81 26.25
N ARG A 349 34.69 -49.80 26.00
CA ARG A 349 34.30 -48.38 26.09
C ARG A 349 33.21 -48.03 25.08
N LEU A 350 33.41 -48.39 23.81
CA LEU A 350 32.44 -48.13 22.74
C LEU A 350 31.14 -48.92 22.97
N GLN A 351 31.21 -50.15 23.46
CA GLN A 351 30.02 -50.92 23.82
C GLN A 351 29.24 -50.28 24.98
N ARG A 352 29.92 -49.70 25.96
CA ARG A 352 29.29 -48.95 27.06
C ARG A 352 28.61 -47.68 26.54
N GLU A 353 29.27 -46.96 25.64
CA GLU A 353 28.74 -45.75 25.02
C GLU A 353 27.50 -46.05 24.15
N ILE A 354 27.53 -47.12 23.35
CA ILE A 354 26.37 -47.58 22.57
C ILE A 354 25.18 -47.92 23.47
N ARG A 355 25.42 -48.52 24.65
CA ARG A 355 24.34 -48.81 25.61
C ARG A 355 23.70 -47.53 26.13
N LEU A 356 24.51 -46.56 26.56
CA LEU A 356 24.02 -45.27 27.06
C LEU A 356 23.27 -44.48 25.97
N LEU A 357 23.78 -44.45 24.74
CA LEU A 357 23.11 -43.79 23.62
C LEU A 357 21.77 -44.45 23.27
N LYS A 358 21.65 -45.78 23.38
CA LYS A 358 20.38 -46.49 23.19
C LYS A 358 19.36 -46.17 24.29
N GLU A 359 19.80 -46.07 25.54
CA GLU A 359 18.95 -45.66 26.66
C GLU A 359 18.45 -44.22 26.50
N GLU A 360 19.35 -43.30 26.13
CA GLU A 360 19.00 -41.90 25.90
C GLU A 360 18.06 -41.73 24.70
N LEU A 361 18.29 -42.48 23.61
CA LEU A 361 17.36 -42.52 22.47
C LEU A 361 15.98 -43.04 22.88
N GLY A 362 15.91 -44.03 23.77
CA GLY A 362 14.66 -44.52 24.34
C GLY A 362 13.93 -43.46 25.16
N ARG A 363 14.67 -42.71 25.98
CA ARG A 363 14.15 -41.60 26.79
C ARG A 363 13.56 -40.49 25.92
N VAL A 364 14.31 -40.02 24.93
CA VAL A 364 13.86 -38.97 23.99
C VAL A 364 12.62 -39.42 23.23
N ARG A 365 12.59 -40.66 22.72
CA ARG A 365 11.40 -41.19 22.04
C ARG A 365 10.17 -41.22 22.95
N ALA A 366 10.32 -41.54 24.24
CA ALA A 366 9.21 -41.54 25.18
C ALA A 366 8.70 -40.12 25.46
N GLU A 367 9.59 -39.13 25.55
CA GLU A 367 9.23 -37.71 25.67
C GLU A 367 8.48 -37.21 24.43
N ASP A 368 8.99 -37.52 23.24
CA ASP A 368 8.33 -37.19 21.98
C ASP A 368 6.93 -37.80 21.90
N HIS A 369 6.77 -39.08 22.26
CA HIS A 369 5.45 -39.72 22.28
C HIS A 369 4.47 -39.01 23.22
N LYS A 370 4.94 -38.57 24.40
CA LYS A 370 4.12 -37.83 25.36
C LYS A 370 3.70 -36.47 24.81
N ILE A 371 4.61 -35.74 24.17
CA ILE A 371 4.33 -34.44 23.53
C ILE A 371 3.33 -34.62 22.38
N ILE A 372 3.56 -35.60 21.51
CA ILE A 372 2.67 -35.90 20.37
C ILE A 372 1.27 -36.28 20.86
N SER A 373 1.15 -37.06 21.94
CA SER A 373 -0.15 -37.40 22.53
C SER A 373 -0.87 -36.15 23.05
N GLY A 374 -0.17 -35.26 23.77
CA GLY A 374 -0.75 -34.01 24.26
C GLY A 374 -1.23 -33.10 23.12
N LEU A 375 -0.44 -32.96 22.06
CA LEU A 375 -0.81 -32.17 20.88
C LEU A 375 -2.03 -32.77 20.16
N LYS A 376 -2.14 -34.09 20.07
CA LYS A 376 -3.32 -34.75 19.49
C LYS A 376 -4.59 -34.47 20.30
N GLU A 377 -4.50 -34.52 21.63
CA GLU A 377 -5.64 -34.17 22.49
C GLU A 377 -6.05 -32.70 22.35
N GLU A 378 -5.09 -31.80 22.19
CA GLU A 378 -5.35 -30.38 21.98
C GLU A 378 -6.00 -30.10 20.61
N ILE A 379 -5.55 -30.80 19.56
CA ILE A 379 -6.20 -30.75 18.24
C ILE A 379 -7.68 -31.17 18.35
N VAL A 380 -7.98 -32.29 19.02
CA VAL A 380 -9.37 -32.76 19.20
C VAL A 380 -10.21 -31.74 19.98
N LYS A 381 -9.65 -31.09 21.01
CA LYS A 381 -10.33 -30.03 21.76
C LYS A 381 -10.63 -28.80 20.87
N LEU A 382 -9.65 -28.36 20.08
CA LEU A 382 -9.80 -27.22 19.17
C LEU A 382 -10.81 -27.51 18.05
N GLU A 383 -10.80 -28.72 17.49
CA GLU A 383 -11.78 -29.16 16.48
C GLU A 383 -13.20 -29.15 17.03
N LYS A 384 -13.40 -29.56 18.29
CA LYS A 384 -14.69 -29.48 18.97
C LYS A 384 -15.16 -28.04 19.13
N ILE A 385 -14.30 -27.13 19.63
CA ILE A 385 -14.62 -25.70 19.79
C ILE A 385 -14.97 -25.08 18.44
N LEU A 386 -14.22 -25.40 17.38
CA LEU A 386 -14.45 -24.89 16.04
C LEU A 386 -15.82 -25.35 15.49
N SER A 387 -16.18 -26.62 15.72
CA SER A 387 -17.50 -27.16 15.35
C SER A 387 -18.63 -26.43 16.08
N GLU A 388 -18.50 -26.19 17.38
CA GLU A 388 -19.48 -25.45 18.19
C GLU A 388 -19.62 -23.99 17.72
N LEU A 389 -18.51 -23.31 17.43
CA LEU A 389 -18.52 -21.94 16.88
C LEU A 389 -19.18 -21.87 15.51
N ARG A 390 -18.93 -22.85 14.62
CA ARG A 390 -19.60 -22.93 13.32
C ARG A 390 -21.10 -23.12 13.45
N LEU A 391 -21.54 -23.97 14.39
CA LEU A 391 -22.96 -24.18 14.64
C LEU A 391 -23.62 -22.88 15.15
N SER A 392 -22.97 -22.19 16.07
CA SER A 392 -23.43 -20.89 16.58
C SER A 392 -23.54 -19.83 15.48
N ALA A 393 -22.50 -19.69 14.65
CA ALA A 393 -22.49 -18.74 13.53
C ALA A 393 -23.61 -19.04 12.51
N ASN A 394 -23.84 -20.31 12.18
CA ASN A 394 -24.93 -20.71 11.29
C ASN A 394 -26.31 -20.38 11.88
N LYS A 395 -26.48 -20.52 13.20
CA LYS A 395 -27.72 -20.14 13.89
C LYS A 395 -27.97 -18.64 13.78
N SER A 396 -26.96 -17.82 14.10
CA SER A 396 -27.06 -16.35 13.99
C SER A 396 -27.28 -15.89 12.54
N LEU A 397 -26.73 -16.59 11.55
CA LEU A 397 -26.95 -16.27 10.14
C LEU A 397 -28.42 -16.50 9.76
N LYS A 398 -29.01 -17.64 10.15
CA LYS A 398 -30.44 -17.92 9.92
C LYS A 398 -31.35 -16.90 10.62
N GLU A 399 -31.01 -16.48 11.83
CA GLU A 399 -31.75 -15.45 12.56
C GLU A 399 -31.69 -14.09 11.83
N ASN A 400 -30.50 -13.69 11.35
CA ASN A 400 -30.33 -12.47 10.55
C ASN A 400 -31.10 -12.52 9.23
N GLU A 401 -31.12 -13.66 8.54
CA GLU A 401 -31.92 -13.84 7.32
C GLU A 401 -33.42 -13.71 7.60
N GLY A 402 -33.89 -14.23 8.74
CA GLY A 402 -35.27 -14.05 9.21
C GLY A 402 -35.61 -12.58 9.44
N LEU A 403 -34.80 -11.88 10.25
CA LEU A 403 -35.00 -10.46 10.53
C LEU A 403 -34.96 -9.60 9.26
N LYS A 404 -34.10 -9.95 8.30
CA LYS A 404 -34.03 -9.25 7.02
C LYS A 404 -35.33 -9.40 6.22
N LYS A 405 -35.93 -10.60 6.20
CA LYS A 405 -37.24 -10.84 5.57
C LYS A 405 -38.35 -10.06 6.27
N ASP A 406 -38.36 -10.02 7.60
CA ASP A 406 -39.34 -9.26 8.38
C ASP A 406 -39.24 -7.75 8.10
N ILE A 407 -38.03 -7.21 8.00
CA ILE A 407 -37.79 -5.81 7.61
C ILE A 407 -38.29 -5.53 6.19
N GLU A 408 -38.06 -6.44 5.25
CA GLU A 408 -38.50 -6.29 3.87
C GLU A 408 -40.03 -6.34 3.75
N GLN A 409 -40.67 -7.21 4.53
CA GLN A 409 -42.13 -7.28 4.63
C GLN A 409 -42.72 -6.03 5.28
N LEU A 410 -42.16 -5.54 6.39
CA LEU A 410 -42.57 -4.28 7.02
C LEU A 410 -42.40 -3.08 6.08
N LYS A 411 -41.32 -3.04 5.29
CA LYS A 411 -41.15 -2.00 4.26
C LYS A 411 -42.22 -2.09 3.18
N SER A 412 -42.55 -3.29 2.72
CA SER A 412 -43.63 -3.50 1.76
C SER A 412 -44.98 -3.05 2.34
N ASP A 413 -45.27 -3.37 3.60
CA ASP A 413 -46.51 -2.98 4.26
C ASP A 413 -46.61 -1.46 4.49
N VAL A 414 -45.49 -0.79 4.79
CA VAL A 414 -45.41 0.68 4.87
C VAL A 414 -45.66 1.32 3.50
N VAL A 415 -45.15 0.72 2.42
CA VAL A 415 -45.39 1.19 1.05
C VAL A 415 -46.83 0.92 0.60
N ALA A 416 -47.43 -0.20 1.02
CA ALA A 416 -48.82 -0.54 0.76
C ALA A 416 -49.82 0.31 1.58
N SER A 417 -49.39 0.83 2.74
CA SER A 417 -50.14 1.79 3.58
C SER A 417 -50.12 3.21 2.95
N SER A 418 -50.95 3.37 1.93
CA SER A 418 -51.11 4.48 0.99
C SER A 418 -51.59 5.84 1.57
N LYS A 419 -50.97 6.37 2.64
CA LYS A 419 -51.27 7.74 3.13
C LYS A 419 -50.33 8.83 2.64
N VAL A 420 -49.13 8.48 2.15
CA VAL A 420 -48.12 9.46 1.73
C VAL A 420 -48.51 10.23 0.45
N PRO A 421 -48.98 9.58 -0.64
CA PRO A 421 -49.29 10.30 -1.89
C PRO A 421 -50.54 11.19 -1.76
N GLU A 422 -51.49 10.78 -0.92
CA GLU A 422 -52.75 11.50 -0.73
C GLU A 422 -52.56 12.76 0.13
N LEU A 423 -51.70 12.68 1.16
CA LEU A 423 -51.31 13.85 1.96
C LEU A 423 -50.49 14.86 1.15
N GLU A 424 -49.60 14.41 0.26
CA GLU A 424 -48.88 15.30 -0.66
C GLU A 424 -49.82 16.04 -1.62
N LYS A 425 -50.80 15.32 -2.20
CA LYS A 425 -51.80 15.93 -3.10
C LYS A 425 -52.65 16.96 -2.37
N GLN A 426 -53.04 16.67 -1.13
CA GLN A 426 -53.82 17.58 -0.30
C GLN A 426 -53.01 18.82 0.14
N ALA A 427 -51.72 18.64 0.47
CA ALA A 427 -50.82 19.74 0.79
C ALA A 427 -50.62 20.68 -0.40
N LYS A 428 -50.40 20.14 -1.60
CA LYS A 428 -50.23 20.93 -2.83
C LYS A 428 -51.49 21.71 -3.19
N ALA A 429 -52.67 21.10 -3.07
CA ALA A 429 -53.95 21.77 -3.29
C ALA A 429 -54.19 22.92 -2.29
N ASN A 430 -53.79 22.76 -1.03
CA ASN A 430 -53.89 23.82 -0.03
C ASN A 430 -52.92 24.96 -0.32
N GLN A 431 -51.70 24.67 -0.75
CA GLN A 431 -50.71 25.70 -1.13
C GLN A 431 -51.21 26.57 -2.29
N GLU A 432 -51.82 25.98 -3.31
CA GLU A 432 -52.43 26.72 -4.42
C GLU A 432 -53.59 27.62 -3.98
N LYS A 433 -54.43 27.15 -3.04
CA LYS A 433 -55.51 27.98 -2.47
C LYS A 433 -54.96 29.17 -1.68
N PHE A 434 -53.91 28.97 -0.88
CA PHE A 434 -53.25 30.04 -0.14
C PHE A 434 -52.62 31.07 -1.07
N GLN A 435 -51.99 30.64 -2.17
CA GLN A 435 -51.41 31.57 -3.14
C GLN A 435 -52.49 32.42 -3.82
N LYS A 436 -53.59 31.82 -4.27
CA LYS A 436 -54.73 32.55 -4.85
C LYS A 436 -55.32 33.55 -3.86
N MET A 437 -55.47 33.17 -2.59
CA MET A 437 -55.98 34.05 -1.55
C MET A 437 -55.04 35.24 -1.32
N LYS A 438 -53.72 34.99 -1.28
CA LYS A 438 -52.70 36.03 -1.15
C LYS A 438 -52.77 37.03 -2.31
N ASP A 439 -52.95 36.55 -3.54
CA ASP A 439 -53.06 37.41 -4.72
C ASP A 439 -54.34 38.27 -4.69
N ILE A 440 -55.47 37.69 -4.26
CA ILE A 440 -56.74 38.44 -4.08
C ILE A 440 -56.58 39.52 -3.00
N TYR A 441 -56.01 39.18 -1.85
CA TYR A 441 -55.72 40.15 -0.79
C TYR A 441 -54.77 41.26 -1.27
N GLY A 442 -53.78 40.91 -2.09
CA GLY A 442 -52.89 41.89 -2.73
C GLY A 442 -53.66 42.89 -3.58
N LYS A 443 -54.53 42.40 -4.46
CA LYS A 443 -55.38 43.25 -5.32
C LYS A 443 -56.33 44.13 -4.50
N LEU A 444 -57.00 43.56 -3.50
CA LEU A 444 -57.94 44.31 -2.66
C LEU A 444 -57.22 45.42 -1.87
N ARG A 445 -55.99 45.14 -1.40
CA ARG A 445 -55.16 46.14 -0.74
C ARG A 445 -54.76 47.27 -1.70
N GLU A 446 -54.39 46.96 -2.93
CA GLU A 446 -54.08 47.96 -3.96
C GLU A 446 -55.28 48.83 -4.32
N GLU A 447 -56.46 48.23 -4.49
CA GLU A 447 -57.71 48.95 -4.71
C GLU A 447 -58.03 49.87 -3.52
N HIS A 448 -57.87 49.38 -2.29
CA HIS A 448 -58.10 50.19 -1.10
C HIS A 448 -57.14 51.39 -1.02
N VAL A 449 -55.85 51.18 -1.32
CA VAL A 449 -54.86 52.28 -1.40
C VAL A 449 -55.23 53.28 -2.49
N SER A 450 -55.71 52.81 -3.65
CA SER A 450 -56.16 53.68 -4.74
C SER A 450 -57.38 54.50 -4.34
N LEU A 451 -58.35 53.89 -3.67
CA LEU A 451 -59.55 54.58 -3.19
C LEU A 451 -59.21 55.64 -2.14
N LEU A 452 -58.27 55.37 -1.22
CA LEU A 452 -57.79 56.36 -0.26
C LEU A 452 -57.14 57.56 -0.94
N ARG A 453 -56.29 57.33 -1.95
CA ARG A 453 -55.69 58.42 -2.74
C ARG A 453 -56.73 59.25 -3.49
N ASN A 454 -57.73 58.58 -4.06
CA ASN A 454 -58.83 59.26 -4.75
C ASN A 454 -59.68 60.08 -3.76
N HIS A 455 -59.98 59.52 -2.59
CA HIS A 455 -60.70 60.23 -1.53
C HIS A 455 -59.94 61.47 -1.06
N ASP A 456 -58.62 61.37 -0.86
CA ASP A 456 -57.79 62.53 -0.50
C ASP A 456 -57.79 63.60 -1.60
N SER A 457 -57.74 63.19 -2.87
CA SER A 457 -57.81 64.11 -4.02
C SER A 457 -59.17 64.82 -4.10
N LEU A 458 -60.27 64.07 -3.98
CA LEU A 458 -61.63 64.59 -3.95
C LEU A 458 -61.87 65.54 -2.77
N THR A 459 -61.36 65.20 -1.58
CA THR A 459 -61.46 66.05 -0.39
C THR A 459 -60.75 67.38 -0.61
N LYS A 460 -59.58 67.38 -1.25
CA LYS A 460 -58.87 68.61 -1.64
C LYS A 460 -59.67 69.43 -2.65
N GLN A 461 -60.26 68.80 -3.67
CA GLN A 461 -61.11 69.49 -4.65
C GLN A 461 -62.34 70.12 -3.98
N MET A 462 -63.04 69.38 -3.12
CA MET A 462 -64.18 69.90 -2.37
C MET A 462 -63.79 71.07 -1.46
N ALA A 463 -62.62 71.04 -0.82
CA ALA A 463 -62.13 72.15 -0.02
C ALA A 463 -61.89 73.42 -0.86
N VAL A 464 -61.36 73.26 -2.08
CA VAL A 464 -61.20 74.37 -3.04
C VAL A 464 -62.55 74.90 -3.49
N GLU A 465 -63.49 74.04 -3.90
CA GLU A 465 -64.83 74.46 -4.31
C GLU A 465 -65.58 75.17 -3.18
N LYS A 466 -65.47 74.67 -1.94
CA LYS A 466 -66.07 75.32 -0.77
C LYS A 466 -65.51 76.71 -0.54
N LYS A 467 -64.18 76.90 -0.69
CA LYS A 467 -63.55 78.22 -0.57
C LYS A 467 -64.04 79.18 -1.66
N VAL A 468 -64.16 78.71 -2.90
CA VAL A 468 -64.74 79.50 -4.00
C VAL A 468 -66.20 79.88 -3.72
N LEU A 469 -66.98 78.98 -3.12
CA LEU A 469 -68.37 79.25 -2.73
C LEU A 469 -68.44 80.30 -1.62
N GLU A 470 -67.59 80.20 -0.59
CA GLU A 470 -67.49 81.19 0.48
C GLU A 470 -67.06 82.58 -0.05
N GLU A 471 -66.12 82.62 -0.99
CA GLU A 471 -65.72 83.87 -1.68
C GLU A 471 -66.90 84.46 -2.48
N LYS A 472 -67.67 83.64 -3.19
CA LYS A 472 -68.89 84.08 -3.90
C LYS A 472 -69.95 84.61 -2.95
N ASP A 473 -70.21 83.93 -1.83
CA ASP A 473 -71.20 84.37 -0.82
C ASP A 473 -70.78 85.68 -0.15
N GLN A 474 -69.47 85.90 0.06
CA GLN A 474 -68.95 87.18 0.53
C GLN A 474 -69.16 88.30 -0.50
N ILE A 475 -68.89 88.03 -1.79
CA ILE A 475 -69.16 89.00 -2.86
C ILE A 475 -70.66 89.35 -2.91
N ILE A 476 -71.55 88.35 -2.79
CA ILE A 476 -73.01 88.59 -2.77
C ILE A 476 -73.42 89.42 -1.56
N LYS A 477 -72.85 89.17 -0.37
CA LYS A 477 -73.11 90.01 0.82
C LYS A 477 -72.63 91.44 0.65
N VAL A 478 -71.45 91.65 0.07
CA VAL A 478 -70.93 92.99 -0.21
C VAL A 478 -71.83 93.72 -1.22
N ALA A 479 -72.21 93.06 -2.31
CA ALA A 479 -73.15 93.62 -3.30
C ALA A 479 -74.53 93.92 -2.68
N GLY A 480 -75.01 93.09 -1.77
CA GLY A 480 -76.26 93.32 -1.02
C GLY A 480 -76.18 94.52 -0.08
N LEU A 481 -75.04 94.73 0.58
CA LEU A 481 -74.80 95.90 1.43
C LEU A 481 -74.68 97.20 0.61
N GLU A 482 -74.03 97.16 -0.56
CA GLU A 482 -74.02 98.28 -1.49
C GLU A 482 -75.43 98.62 -2.00
N GLY A 483 -76.25 97.61 -2.33
CA GLY A 483 -77.64 97.81 -2.73
C GLY A 483 -78.51 98.44 -1.62
N LEU A 484 -78.32 98.04 -0.36
CA LEU A 484 -78.99 98.64 0.80
C LEU A 484 -78.51 100.08 1.07
N PHE A 485 -77.24 100.38 0.80
CA PHE A 485 -76.71 101.74 0.92
C PHE A 485 -77.31 102.68 -0.14
N TYR A 486 -77.43 102.22 -1.39
CA TYR A 486 -78.07 102.98 -2.48
C TYR A 486 -79.56 103.23 -2.23
N THR A 487 -80.31 102.21 -1.80
CA THR A 487 -81.75 102.37 -1.46
C THR A 487 -81.97 103.29 -0.25
N SER A 488 -81.06 103.29 0.73
CA SER A 488 -81.09 104.24 1.86
C SER A 488 -80.90 105.69 1.39
N GLN A 489 -79.97 105.94 0.46
CA GLN A 489 -79.80 107.27 -0.14
C GLN A 489 -81.03 107.70 -0.97
N GLU A 490 -81.63 106.81 -1.76
CA GLU A 490 -82.86 107.12 -2.50
C GLU A 490 -84.05 107.43 -1.58
N THR A 491 -84.15 106.76 -0.43
CA THR A 491 -85.22 106.99 0.54
C THR A 491 -85.03 108.33 1.26
N GLN A 492 -83.79 108.74 1.55
CA GLN A 492 -83.49 110.08 2.07
C GLN A 492 -83.80 111.20 1.06
N VAL A 493 -83.61 110.96 -0.24
CA VAL A 493 -83.96 111.92 -1.30
C VAL A 493 -85.47 111.99 -1.54
N ARG A 494 -86.22 110.89 -1.36
CA ARG A 494 -87.69 110.91 -1.49
C ARG A 494 -88.39 111.62 -0.32
N ILE A 495 -87.85 111.55 0.90
CA ILE A 495 -88.45 112.21 2.06
C ILE A 495 -88.30 113.74 1.98
N THR A 496 -87.26 114.26 1.32
CA THR A 496 -87.13 115.71 1.09
C THR A 496 -88.05 116.24 0.00
N HIS A 497 -88.54 115.40 -0.92
CA HIS A 497 -89.40 115.85 -2.03
C HIS A 497 -90.90 115.87 -1.75
N THR A 498 -91.38 115.22 -0.68
CA THR A 498 -92.80 115.25 -0.26
C THR A 498 -93.18 116.40 0.67
N HIS A 499 -92.25 117.31 1.01
CA HIS A 499 -92.50 118.48 1.87
C HIS A 499 -92.88 119.78 1.12
N HIS A 500 -93.36 119.72 -0.14
CA HIS A 500 -93.72 120.92 -0.91
C HIS A 500 -95.13 120.95 -1.53
N HIS A 501 -96.04 120.08 -1.08
CA HIS A 501 -97.48 120.20 -1.37
C HIS A 501 -98.36 119.90 -0.14
N HIS A 502 -98.20 120.70 0.92
CA HIS A 502 -99.29 121.25 1.73
C HIS A 502 -98.70 122.19 2.80
N VAL A 503 -99.12 123.46 2.72
CA VAL A 503 -98.90 124.61 3.62
C VAL A 503 -97.54 125.30 3.53
#